data_AF-A0A6M0BK63-F1
#
_entry.id   AF-A0A6M0BK63-F1
#
_cell.length_a   1.000
_cell.length_b   1.000
_cell.length_c   1.000
_cell.angle_alpha   90.00
_cell.angle_beta   90.00
_cell.angle_gamma   90.00
#
_symmetry.space_group_name_H-M   'P 1'
#
loop_
_entity.id
_entity.type
_entity.pdbx_description
1 polymer ?
#
loop_
_entity_poly.entity_id
_entity_poly.type
_entity_poly.pdbx_seq_one_letter_code
_entity_poly.pdbx_strand_id
1 'polypeptide(L)' 'MSRSQIAVIIALYLLKELNSYVKRTGISKTEVVVGALALYLGCESDVPLNQRLALLKAKV' A
#
# COMPACT_ATOMS: atom_id res chain seq x y z
N MET A 1 22.74 5.54 3.28
CA MET A 1 21.33 5.18 2.99
C MET A 1 20.53 6.47 2.93
N SER A 2 20.18 6.96 1.75
CA SER A 2 19.29 8.12 1.62
C SER A 2 17.89 7.72 2.09
N ARG A 3 17.36 8.39 3.11
CA ARG A 3 16.02 8.11 3.62
C ARG A 3 15.02 8.79 2.69
N SER A 4 14.52 8.07 1.70
CA SER A 4 13.47 8.56 0.81
C SER A 4 12.23 8.90 1.65
N GLN A 5 11.74 10.13 1.51
CA GLN A 5 10.54 10.62 2.19
C GLN A 5 9.52 11.04 1.13
N ILE A 6 8.25 10.78 1.42
CA ILE A 6 7.13 11.12 0.54
C ILE A 6 6.11 11.89 1.39
N ALA A 7 5.65 13.03 0.89
CA ALA A 7 4.51 13.75 1.46
C ALA A 7 3.24 13.34 0.70
N VAL A 8 2.17 13.00 1.41
CA VAL A 8 0.88 12.62 0.83
C VAL A 8 -0.17 13.62 1.27
N ILE A 9 -0.92 14.15 0.30
CA ILE A 9 -2.07 15.02 0.55
C ILE A 9 -3.31 14.13 0.66
N ILE A 10 -4.02 14.24 1.78
CA ILE A 10 -5.20 13.42 2.09
C ILE A 10 -6.35 14.37 2.43
N ALA A 11 -7.55 14.08 1.91
CA ALA A 11 -8.74 14.84 2.26
C ALA A 11 -9.06 14.72 3.77
N LEU A 12 -9.58 15.79 4.38
CA LEU A 12 -9.79 15.85 5.84
C LEU A 12 -10.68 14.72 6.39
N TYR A 13 -11.71 14.30 5.63
CA TYR A 13 -12.58 13.21 6.04
C TYR A 13 -11.83 11.87 6.09
N LEU A 14 -10.99 11.58 5.09
CA LEU A 14 -10.14 10.39 5.05
C LEU A 14 -9.08 10.41 6.14
N LEU A 15 -8.54 11.59 6.48
CA LEU A 15 -7.58 11.71 7.57
C LEU A 15 -8.23 11.34 8.92
N LYS A 16 -9.48 11.74 9.14
CA LYS A 16 -10.24 11.37 10.35
C LYS A 16 -10.47 9.86 10.43
N GLU A 17 -10.79 9.24 9.30
CA GLU A 17 -10.98 7.79 9.20
C GLU A 17 -9.68 7.04 9.45
N LEU A 18 -8.58 7.44 8.80
CA LEU A 18 -7.24 6.89 9.01
C LEU A 18 -6.82 6.95 10.49
N ASN A 19 -7.04 8.09 11.13
CA ASN A 19 -6.76 8.25 12.57
C ASN A 19 -7.58 7.31 13.44
N SER A 20 -8.84 7.07 13.08
CA SER A 20 -9.74 6.17 13.80
C SER A 20 -9.31 4.71 13.61
N TYR A 21 -8.92 4.34 12.39
CA TYR A 21 -8.40 3.02 12.07
C TYR A 21 -7.12 2.71 12.87
N VAL A 22 -6.14 3.62 12.85
CA VAL A 22 -4.88 3.50 13.59
C VAL A 22 -5.10 3.34 15.09
N LYS A 23 -6.07 4.05 15.66
CA LYS A 23 -6.44 3.89 17.07
C LYS A 23 -7.04 2.52 17.38
N ARG A 24 -7.74 1.90 16.42
CA ARG A 24 -8.39 0.59 16.60
C ARG A 24 -7.41 -0.57 16.40
N THR A 25 -6.50 -0.46 15.44
CA THR A 25 -5.61 -1.56 15.06
C THR A 25 -4.23 -1.48 15.73
N GLY A 26 -3.84 -0.30 16.23
CA GLY A 26 -2.50 -0.07 16.77
C GLY A 26 -1.40 0.03 15.68
N ILE A 27 -1.76 -0.11 14.40
CA ILE A 27 -0.84 -0.01 13.26
C ILE A 27 -0.47 1.45 13.04
N SER A 28 0.79 1.72 12.69
CA SER A 28 1.24 3.10 12.46
C SER A 28 0.57 3.73 11.23
N LYS A 29 0.32 5.04 11.27
CA LYS A 29 -0.26 5.77 10.11
C LYS A 29 0.56 5.57 8.84
N THR A 30 1.88 5.59 8.97
CA THR A 30 2.82 5.41 7.86
C THR A 30 2.66 4.04 7.23
N GLU A 31 2.57 2.99 8.03
CA GLU A 31 2.41 1.62 7.55
C GLU A 31 1.08 1.42 6.84
N VAL A 32 0.00 2.00 7.34
CA VAL A 32 -1.30 1.99 6.65
C VAL A 32 -1.22 2.70 5.29
N VAL A 33 -0.61 3.88 5.23
CA VAL A 33 -0.49 4.65 3.99
C VAL A 33 0.43 3.97 2.99
N VAL A 34 1.59 3.47 3.42
CA VAL A 34 2.53 2.74 2.56
C VAL A 34 1.91 1.44 2.06
N GLY A 35 1.21 0.70 2.91
CA GLY A 35 0.49 -0.51 2.51
C GLY A 35 -0.59 -0.22 1.47
N ALA A 36 -1.42 0.81 1.69
CA ALA A 36 -2.44 1.22 0.73
C ALA A 36 -1.85 1.67 -0.62
N LEU A 37 -0.70 2.36 -0.60
CA LEU A 37 0.01 2.73 -1.83
C LEU A 37 0.61 1.51 -2.54
N ALA A 38 1.18 0.56 -1.79
CA ALA A 38 1.72 -0.69 -2.36
C ALA A 38 0.62 -1.55 -3.00
N LEU A 39 -0.53 -1.66 -2.32
CA LEU A 39 -1.77 -2.24 -2.84
C LEU A 39 -2.17 -1.60 -4.17
N TYR A 40 -2.32 -0.28 -4.17
CA TYR A 40 -2.75 0.48 -5.34
C TYR A 40 -1.78 0.35 -6.53
N LEU A 41 -0.47 0.39 -6.26
CA LEU A 41 0.57 0.24 -7.27
C LEU A 41 0.77 -1.21 -7.72
N GLY A 42 0.08 -2.17 -7.09
CA GLY A 42 0.24 -3.60 -7.37
C GLY A 42 1.62 -4.14 -6.95
N CYS A 43 2.33 -3.43 -6.06
CA CYS A 43 3.57 -3.86 -5.42
C CYS A 43 3.37 -4.93 -4.34
N GLU A 44 2.11 -5.28 -4.03
CA GLU A 44 1.78 -6.31 -3.04
C GLU A 44 2.26 -7.71 -3.38
N SER A 45 2.58 -7.97 -4.65
CA SER A 45 3.18 -9.24 -4.99
C SER A 45 4.67 -9.03 -5.21
N ASP A 46 5.47 -9.63 -4.34
CA ASP A 46 6.89 -9.96 -4.56
C ASP A 46 7.09 -10.95 -5.73
N VAL A 47 6.08 -11.07 -6.59
CA VAL A 47 6.02 -11.94 -7.74
C VAL A 47 6.64 -11.17 -8.89
N PRO A 48 7.86 -11.51 -9.32
CA PRO A 48 8.45 -10.88 -10.48
C PRO A 48 7.52 -11.02 -11.69
N LEU A 49 7.52 -10.00 -12.54
CA LEU A 49 6.59 -9.85 -13.67
C LEU A 49 6.49 -11.10 -14.56
N ASN A 50 7.57 -11.88 -14.65
CA ASN A 50 7.65 -13.16 -15.36
C ASN A 50 6.72 -14.23 -14.77
N GLN A 51 6.61 -14.35 -13.45
CA GLN A 51 5.70 -15.29 -12.78
C GLN A 51 4.24 -14.86 -12.92
N ARG A 52 3.95 -13.55 -12.89
CA ARG A 52 2.62 -13.03 -13.19
C ARG A 52 2.18 -13.41 -14.61
N LEU A 53 3.08 -13.29 -15.59
CA LEU A 53 2.81 -13.67 -16.98
C LEU A 53 2.58 -15.18 -17.13
N ALA A 54 3.33 -16.01 -16.40
CA ALA A 54 3.15 -17.47 -16.40
C ALA A 54 1.78 -17.88 -15.82
N LEU A 55 1.36 -17.27 -14.72
CA LEU A 55 0.03 -17.51 -14.11
C LEU A 55 -1.13 -17.05 -15.02
N LEU A 56 -0.94 -15.96 -15.76
CA LEU A 56 -1.91 -15.48 -16.76
C LEU A 56 -2.02 -16.43 -17.94
N LYS A 57 -0.90 -16.95 -18.46
CA LYS A 57 -0.90 -17.94 -19.54
C LYS A 57 -1.50 -19.29 -19.15
N ALA A 58 -1.44 -19.65 -17.87
CA ALA A 58 -2.03 -20.90 -17.36
C ALA A 58 -3.56 -20.83 -17.12
N LYS A 59 -4.14 -19.62 -17.14
CA LYS A 59 -5.59 -19.39 -17.00
C LYS A 59 -6.33 -19.29 -18.35
N VAL A 60 -5.60 -19.36 -19.46
CA VAL A 60 -6.10 -19.40 -20.84
C VAL A 60 -5.89 -20.80 -21.38
#